data_AF-A0A4Q2YED1-F1
#
_entry.id   AF-A0A4Q2YED1-F1
#
_cell.length_a   1.000
_cell.length_b   1.000
_cell.length_c   1.000
_cell.angle_alpha   90.00
_cell.angle_beta   90.00
_cell.angle_gamma   90.00
#
_symmetry.space_group_name_H-M   'P 1'
#
loop_
_entity.id
_entity.type
_entity.pdbx_description
1 polymer ?
#
loop_
_entity_poly.entity_id
_entity_poly.type
_entity_poly.pdbx_seq_one_letter_code
_entity_poly.pdbx_strand_id
1 'polypeptide(L)'
;MNRVERTRKAIIESPQAANARLSMSDISQASETGNSVTRYLLEQLRRHPKRVVFTEGEDVRVIEAAARLVAAEAVAPILLGNKEKIRTIAAENSISLKFVHIIDPPLSTDFGLFCQRVENMARYRTMQIGNPAEIVARPHYFGALMVQY
;
A
#
# COMPACT_ATOMS: atom_id res chain seq x y z
N MET A 1 -14.42 -73.68 4.88
CA MET A 1 -13.55 -72.88 5.77
C MET A 1 -12.97 -71.73 4.95
N ASN A 2 -13.35 -70.48 5.27
CA ASN A 2 -12.90 -69.16 4.75
C ASN A 2 -13.02 -68.84 3.24
N ARG A 3 -13.84 -67.84 2.88
CA ARG A 3 -13.52 -66.39 2.66
C ARG A 3 -12.80 -66.23 1.31
N VAL A 4 -13.38 -65.57 0.31
CA VAL A 4 -13.12 -64.16 0.01
C VAL A 4 -14.07 -63.67 -1.11
N GLU A 5 -14.75 -62.58 -0.78
CA GLU A 5 -15.12 -61.39 -1.56
C GLU A 5 -16.13 -61.40 -2.72
N ARG A 6 -17.11 -60.52 -2.50
CA ARG A 6 -18.27 -60.20 -3.34
C ARG A 6 -17.90 -59.11 -4.34
N THR A 7 -18.25 -59.40 -5.59
CA THR A 7 -18.28 -58.50 -6.73
C THR A 7 -19.32 -57.38 -6.54
N ARG A 8 -18.89 -56.11 -6.53
CA ARG A 8 -19.73 -54.96 -6.93
C ARG A 8 -18.85 -53.87 -7.57
N LYS A 9 -19.03 -53.62 -8.87
CA LYS A 9 -18.51 -52.44 -9.56
C LYS A 9 -19.63 -51.88 -10.44
N ALA A 10 -20.26 -50.80 -9.99
CA ALA A 10 -21.16 -49.96 -10.77
C ALA A 10 -21.02 -48.51 -10.29
N ILE A 11 -20.35 -47.72 -11.12
CA ILE A 11 -20.49 -46.29 -11.46
C ILE A 11 -21.45 -45.47 -10.57
N ILE A 12 -20.91 -44.48 -9.82
CA ILE A 12 -21.43 -43.09 -9.64
C ILE A 12 -20.22 -42.16 -9.33
N GLU A 13 -20.24 -40.96 -9.91
CA GLU A 13 -19.21 -39.92 -10.02
C GLU A 13 -18.93 -39.12 -8.72
N SER A 14 -17.65 -38.69 -8.53
CA SER A 14 -17.13 -37.44 -7.90
C SER A 14 -17.57 -36.98 -6.47
N PRO A 15 -16.81 -36.12 -5.74
CA PRO A 15 -15.66 -35.30 -6.16
C PRO A 15 -14.41 -35.49 -5.28
N GLN A 16 -13.30 -35.84 -5.92
CA GLN A 16 -11.98 -35.81 -5.29
C GLN A 16 -11.36 -34.43 -5.49
N ALA A 17 -10.90 -33.86 -4.39
CA ALA A 17 -10.15 -32.63 -4.28
C ALA A 17 -9.12 -32.45 -5.41
N ALA A 18 -9.39 -31.51 -6.32
CA ALA A 18 -8.40 -30.98 -7.24
C ALA A 18 -7.83 -29.70 -6.64
N ASN A 19 -6.79 -29.86 -5.81
CA ASN A 19 -5.85 -28.79 -5.50
C ASN A 19 -5.16 -28.39 -6.82
N ALA A 20 -5.78 -27.47 -7.55
CA ALA A 20 -5.15 -26.80 -8.68
C ALA A 20 -4.11 -25.83 -8.10
N ARG A 21 -2.83 -26.19 -8.27
CA ARG A 21 -1.71 -25.24 -8.19
C ARG A 21 -2.05 -24.04 -9.06
N LEU A 22 -2.36 -22.91 -8.43
CA LEU A 22 -2.42 -21.62 -9.11
C LEU A 22 -1.04 -21.35 -9.70
N SER A 23 -0.95 -21.34 -11.02
CA SER A 23 0.29 -21.07 -11.72
C SER A 23 0.57 -19.57 -11.66
N MET A 24 1.85 -19.18 -11.48
CA MET A 24 2.27 -17.76 -11.47
C MET A 24 1.96 -17.02 -12.79
N SER A 25 1.53 -17.73 -13.84
CA SER A 25 1.05 -17.16 -15.11
C SER A 25 -0.39 -16.63 -15.05
N ASP A 26 -1.26 -17.15 -14.18
CA ASP A 26 -2.69 -16.82 -14.22
C ASP A 26 -2.99 -15.43 -13.61
N ILE A 27 -2.19 -14.99 -12.64
CA ILE A 27 -2.32 -13.65 -12.02
C ILE A 27 -1.81 -12.55 -12.97
N SER A 28 -0.91 -12.89 -13.90
CA SER A 28 -0.35 -11.93 -14.85
C SER A 28 -1.36 -11.53 -15.94
N GLN A 29 -2.31 -12.40 -16.25
CA GLN A 29 -3.25 -12.20 -17.37
C GLN A 29 -4.50 -11.38 -17.01
N ALA A 30 -4.86 -11.28 -15.72
CA ALA A 30 -6.03 -10.49 -15.30
C ALA A 30 -5.83 -8.96 -15.41
N SER A 31 -4.58 -8.49 -15.57
CA SER A 31 -4.25 -7.06 -15.68
C SER A 31 -4.05 -6.56 -17.12
N GLU A 32 -4.03 -7.45 -18.11
CA GLU A 32 -3.72 -7.07 -19.50
C GLU A 32 -4.88 -6.42 -20.25
N THR A 33 -6.11 -6.55 -19.76
CA THR A 33 -7.23 -5.66 -20.12
C THR A 33 -7.06 -4.31 -19.41
N GLY A 34 -5.85 -3.75 -19.48
CA GLY A 34 -5.46 -2.53 -18.78
C GLY A 34 -6.27 -1.36 -19.31
N ASN A 35 -7.04 -0.73 -18.43
CA ASN A 35 -7.73 0.53 -18.69
C ASN A 35 -6.76 1.48 -19.42
N SER A 36 -7.08 1.81 -20.68
CA SER A 36 -6.22 2.58 -21.58
C SER A 36 -5.78 3.91 -20.99
N VAL A 37 -6.62 4.50 -20.12
CA VAL A 37 -6.33 5.72 -19.37
C VAL A 37 -5.17 5.52 -18.40
N THR A 38 -5.16 4.43 -17.63
CA THR A 38 -4.11 4.14 -16.64
C THR A 38 -2.75 3.96 -17.31
N ARG A 39 -2.72 3.26 -18.45
CA ARG A 39 -1.47 3.06 -19.22
C ARG A 39 -0.91 4.40 -19.71
N TYR A 40 -1.76 5.24 -20.29
CA TYR A 40 -1.37 6.57 -20.73
C TYR A 40 -0.82 7.42 -19.59
N LEU A 41 -1.47 7.43 -18.43
CA LEU A 41 -1.00 8.19 -17.25
C LEU A 41 0.35 7.69 -16.75
N LEU A 42 0.57 6.37 -16.69
CA LEU A 42 1.85 5.79 -16.29
C LEU A 42 2.99 6.18 -17.25
N GLU A 43 2.73 6.24 -18.56
CA GLU A 43 3.71 6.70 -19.54
C GLU A 43 4.08 8.18 -19.36
N GLN A 44 3.10 9.04 -19.05
CA GLN A 44 3.39 10.46 -18.76
C GLN A 44 4.19 10.60 -17.46
N LEU A 45 3.83 9.83 -16.43
CA LEU A 45 4.51 9.83 -15.14
C LEU A 45 5.95 9.33 -15.25
N ARG A 46 6.26 8.33 -16.09
CA ARG A 46 7.65 7.90 -16.33
C ARG A 46 8.56 9.00 -16.86
N ARG A 47 8.03 9.90 -17.71
CA ARG A 47 8.81 11.03 -18.25
C ARG A 47 9.08 12.09 -17.19
N HIS A 48 8.11 12.31 -16.30
CA HIS A 48 8.20 13.29 -15.22
C HIS A 48 7.65 12.73 -13.91
N PRO A 49 8.42 11.86 -13.22
CA PRO A 49 7.95 11.20 -12.01
C PRO A 49 7.54 12.22 -10.95
N LYS A 50 6.34 12.03 -10.40
CA LYS A 50 5.80 12.91 -9.34
C LYS A 50 6.03 12.28 -7.98
N ARG A 51 6.12 13.13 -6.97
CA ARG A 51 6.13 12.71 -5.57
C ARG A 51 4.69 12.49 -5.11
N VAL A 52 4.40 11.35 -4.52
CA VAL A 52 3.06 11.01 -4.02
C VAL A 52 3.18 10.60 -2.56
N VAL A 53 2.38 11.25 -1.70
CA VAL A 53 2.34 10.98 -0.27
C VAL A 53 1.21 10.01 0.03
N PHE A 54 1.54 8.88 0.64
CA PHE A 54 0.60 7.88 1.13
C PHE A 54 0.48 7.99 2.64
N THR A 55 -0.70 8.35 3.11
CA THR A 55 -0.96 8.61 4.54
C THR A 55 -1.13 7.32 5.35
N GLU A 56 -1.55 6.24 4.69
CA GLU A 56 -1.74 4.91 5.28
C GLU A 56 -0.51 4.02 5.05
N GLY A 57 0.67 4.52 5.42
CA GLY A 57 1.94 3.84 5.12
C GLY A 57 2.13 2.49 5.83
N GLU A 58 1.32 2.22 6.86
CA GLU A 58 1.32 0.95 7.61
C GLU A 58 0.37 -0.11 7.00
N ASP A 59 -0.38 0.20 5.91
CA ASP A 59 -1.19 -0.80 5.20
C ASP A 59 -0.35 -1.54 4.14
N VAL A 60 -0.32 -2.88 4.22
CA VAL A 60 0.46 -3.73 3.30
C VAL A 60 0.13 -3.48 1.82
N ARG A 61 -1.13 -3.19 1.49
CA ARG A 61 -1.57 -2.93 0.11
C ARG A 61 -1.02 -1.61 -0.41
N VAL A 62 -0.87 -0.62 0.48
CA VAL A 62 -0.29 0.68 0.17
C VAL A 62 1.22 0.56 -0.02
N ILE A 63 1.89 -0.19 0.85
CA ILE A 63 3.33 -0.50 0.72
C ILE A 63 3.60 -1.23 -0.60
N GLU A 64 2.78 -2.22 -0.94
CA GLU A 64 2.89 -2.96 -2.20
C GLU A 64 2.66 -2.05 -3.41
N ALA A 65 1.63 -1.19 -3.38
CA ALA A 65 1.36 -0.24 -4.45
C ALA A 65 2.53 0.74 -4.65
N ALA A 66 3.12 1.26 -3.57
CA ALA A 66 4.29 2.12 -3.63
C ALA A 66 5.48 1.42 -4.29
N ALA A 67 5.76 0.17 -3.91
CA ALA A 67 6.83 -0.63 -4.51
C ALA A 67 6.59 -0.88 -6.01
N ARG A 68 5.35 -1.19 -6.41
CA ARG A 68 4.98 -1.38 -7.82
C ARG A 68 5.15 -0.10 -8.64
N LEU A 69 4.80 1.06 -8.08
CA LEU A 69 4.97 2.36 -8.74
C LEU A 69 6.44 2.76 -8.92
N VAL A 70 7.30 2.41 -7.96
CA VAL A 70 8.76 2.55 -8.09
C VAL A 70 9.29 1.62 -9.17
N ALA A 71 8.89 0.35 -9.18
CA ALA A 71 9.32 -0.62 -10.19
C ALA A 71 8.87 -0.21 -11.61
N ALA A 72 7.76 0.52 -11.71
CA ALA A 72 7.28 1.11 -12.96
C ALA A 72 7.99 2.42 -13.35
N GLU A 73 8.94 2.92 -12.53
CA GLU A 73 9.66 4.20 -12.68
C GLU A 73 8.72 5.41 -12.83
N ALA A 74 7.51 5.32 -12.30
CA ALA A 74 6.46 6.31 -12.53
C ALA A 74 6.37 7.35 -11.40
N VAL A 75 6.67 6.96 -10.17
CA VAL A 75 6.41 7.78 -8.97
C VAL A 75 7.56 7.66 -7.99
N ALA A 76 7.83 8.75 -7.26
CA ALA A 76 8.68 8.76 -6.08
C ALA A 76 7.78 8.76 -4.81
N PRO A 77 7.41 7.59 -4.28
CA PRO A 77 6.45 7.49 -3.20
C PRO A 77 7.05 7.88 -1.84
N ILE A 78 6.21 8.46 -1.00
CA ILE A 78 6.48 8.76 0.40
C ILE A 78 5.42 8.08 1.24
N LEU A 79 5.80 7.14 2.10
CA LEU A 79 4.93 6.50 3.07
C LEU A 79 5.00 7.26 4.40
N LEU A 80 3.84 7.58 4.97
CA LEU A 80 3.74 8.16 6.31
C LEU A 80 3.35 7.09 7.32
N GLY A 81 4.07 7.02 8.43
CA GLY A 81 3.78 6.10 9.53
C GLY A 81 5.03 5.73 10.32
N ASN A 82 4.88 4.83 11.28
CA ASN A 82 6.02 4.39 12.09
C ASN A 82 7.03 3.63 11.21
N LYS A 83 8.26 4.15 11.17
CA LYS A 83 9.31 3.65 10.28
C LYS A 83 9.62 2.17 10.48
N GLU A 84 9.68 1.71 11.73
CA GLU A 84 10.02 0.32 12.03
C GLU A 84 8.87 -0.62 11.67
N LYS A 85 7.61 -0.26 11.97
CA LYS A 85 6.45 -1.06 11.56
C LYS A 85 6.39 -1.24 10.04
N ILE A 86 6.59 -0.17 9.27
CA ILE A 86 6.56 -0.23 7.80
C ILE A 86 7.65 -1.16 7.28
N ARG A 87 8.85 -1.11 7.87
CA ARG A 87 9.96 -2.01 7.50
C ARG A 87 9.64 -3.46 7.83
N THR A 88 9.07 -3.72 9.00
CA THR A 88 8.66 -5.07 9.42
C THR A 88 7.61 -5.64 8.46
N ILE A 89 6.54 -4.89 8.19
CA ILE A 89 5.47 -5.34 7.29
C ILE A 89 6.02 -5.60 5.89
N ALA A 90 6.89 -4.73 5.37
CA ALA A 90 7.52 -4.93 4.07
C ALA A 90 8.39 -6.20 4.05
N ALA A 91 9.19 -6.44 5.09
CA ALA A 91 10.05 -7.62 5.20
C ALA A 91 9.23 -8.92 5.28
N GLU A 92 8.19 -8.96 6.11
CA GLU A 92 7.29 -10.11 6.26
C GLU A 92 6.59 -10.48 4.94
N ASN A 93 6.30 -9.48 4.10
CA ASN A 93 5.63 -9.66 2.82
C ASN A 93 6.61 -9.69 1.62
N SER A 94 7.93 -9.72 1.86
CA SER A 94 8.98 -9.71 0.82
C SER A 94 8.86 -8.53 -0.17
N ILE A 95 8.39 -7.37 0.30
CA ILE A 95 8.24 -6.15 -0.50
C ILE A 95 9.51 -5.31 -0.40
N SER A 96 10.07 -4.91 -1.55
CA SER A 96 11.23 -4.02 -1.58
C SER A 96 10.84 -2.56 -1.30
N LEU A 97 11.49 -1.96 -0.30
CA LEU A 97 11.37 -0.53 0.02
C LEU A 97 12.46 0.33 -0.66
N LYS A 98 13.19 -0.22 -1.64
CA LYS A 98 14.22 0.52 -2.37
C LYS A 98 13.57 1.70 -3.10
N PHE A 99 14.13 2.90 -2.96
CA PHE A 99 13.60 4.16 -3.50
C PHE A 99 12.20 4.58 -2.98
N VAL A 100 11.69 3.92 -1.93
CA VAL A 100 10.51 4.38 -1.20
C VAL A 100 10.96 5.23 -0.02
N HIS A 101 10.50 6.47 0.05
CA HIS A 101 10.76 7.34 1.20
C HIS A 101 9.77 7.01 2.32
N ILE A 102 10.24 6.99 3.57
CA ILE A 102 9.41 6.75 4.74
C ILE A 102 9.63 7.91 5.71
N ILE A 103 8.55 8.55 6.13
CA ILE A 103 8.55 9.64 7.11
C ILE A 103 7.67 9.24 8.28
N ASP A 104 8.23 9.31 9.48
CA ASP A 104 7.48 9.21 10.71
C ASP A 104 7.09 10.62 11.16
N PRO A 105 5.80 11.02 11.09
CA PRO A 105 5.38 12.41 11.27
C PRO A 105 5.93 13.07 12.54
N PRO A 106 5.79 12.49 13.76
CA PRO A 106 6.27 13.12 15.00
C PRO A 106 7.79 13.24 15.09
N LEU A 107 8.54 12.43 14.33
CA LEU A 107 10.01 12.44 14.29
C LEU A 107 10.56 13.23 13.10
N SER A 108 9.69 13.79 12.26
CA SER A 108 10.10 14.58 11.11
C SER A 108 10.68 15.92 11.53
N THR A 109 11.71 16.38 10.82
CA THR A 109 12.26 17.74 10.98
C THR A 109 11.23 18.83 10.66
N ASP A 110 10.26 18.53 9.79
CA ASP A 110 9.21 19.46 9.39
C ASP A 110 8.07 19.56 10.43
N PHE A 111 8.06 18.69 11.45
CA PHE A 111 6.98 18.58 12.41
C PHE A 111 6.70 19.90 13.14
N GLY A 112 7.75 20.52 13.70
CA GLY A 112 7.60 21.80 14.41
C GLY A 112 7.10 22.93 13.51
N LEU A 113 7.59 22.98 12.27
CA LEU A 113 7.13 23.95 11.27
C LEU A 113 5.65 23.74 10.92
N PHE A 114 5.21 22.49 10.82
CA PHE A 114 3.81 22.14 10.56
C PHE A 114 2.90 22.48 11.75
N CYS A 115 3.34 22.27 12.99
CA CYS A 115 2.61 22.72 14.18
C CYS A 115 2.39 24.24 14.17
N GLN A 116 3.45 25.01 13.91
CA GLN A 116 3.36 26.46 13.81
C GLN A 116 2.39 26.91 12.70
N ARG A 117 2.31 26.18 11.58
CA ARG A 117 1.36 26.49 10.50
C ARG A 117 -0.08 26.22 10.89
N VAL A 118 -0.35 25.11 11.59
CA VAL A 118 -1.68 24.79 12.10
C VAL A 118 -2.15 25.84 13.10
N GLU A 119 -1.29 26.29 14.00
CA GLU A 119 -1.58 27.38 14.96
C GLU A 119 -1.99 28.69 14.27
N ASN A 120 -1.29 29.06 13.19
CA ASN A 120 -1.51 30.33 12.51
C ASN A 120 -2.75 30.34 11.60
N MET A 121 -3.28 29.19 11.23
CA MET A 121 -4.44 29.08 10.35
C MET A 121 -5.71 29.62 11.03
N ALA A 122 -6.38 30.58 10.39
CA ALA A 122 -7.52 31.31 10.94
C ALA A 122 -8.66 30.41 11.44
N ARG A 123 -8.92 29.28 10.76
CA ARG A 123 -9.91 28.27 11.18
C ARG A 123 -9.65 27.65 12.55
N TYR A 124 -8.38 27.54 12.95
CA TYR A 124 -7.95 27.00 14.25
C TYR A 124 -7.89 28.05 15.36
N ARG A 125 -7.99 29.34 15.02
CA ARG A 125 -8.13 30.41 16.03
C ARG A 125 -9.57 30.58 16.53
N THR A 126 -10.56 30.26 15.69
CA THR A 126 -11.99 30.42 16.03
C THR A 126 -12.63 29.17 16.63
N MET A 127 -12.05 27.99 16.41
CA MET A 127 -12.45 26.75 17.08
C MET A 127 -11.42 26.46 18.18
N GLN A 128 -11.83 26.03 19.38
CA GLN A 128 -10.92 25.41 20.34
C GLN A 128 -10.44 24.08 19.74
N ILE A 129 -9.43 24.14 18.90
CA ILE A 129 -8.85 22.92 18.34
C ILE A 129 -7.78 22.47 19.32
N GLY A 130 -7.74 21.15 19.57
CA GLY A 130 -6.76 20.54 20.47
C GLY A 130 -5.31 20.85 20.08
N ASN A 131 -4.38 20.30 20.85
CA ASN A 131 -2.96 20.58 20.69
C ASN A 131 -2.51 20.40 19.21
N PRO A 132 -1.93 21.43 18.56
CA PRO A 132 -1.44 21.34 17.18
C PRO A 132 -0.53 20.14 16.92
N ALA A 133 0.27 19.75 17.91
CA ALA A 133 1.12 18.56 17.82
C ALA A 133 0.30 17.27 17.66
N GLU A 134 -0.84 17.13 18.34
CA GLU A 134 -1.71 15.96 18.21
C GLU A 134 -2.35 15.87 16.82
N ILE A 135 -2.68 17.03 16.23
CA ILE A 135 -3.24 17.12 14.89
C ILE A 135 -2.18 16.73 13.86
N VAL A 136 -1.00 17.36 13.93
CA VAL A 136 0.09 17.16 12.98
C VAL A 136 0.70 15.76 13.09
N ALA A 137 0.66 15.13 14.26
CA ALA A 137 1.12 13.74 14.44
C ALA A 137 0.30 12.74 13.62
N ARG A 138 -0.94 13.08 13.24
CA ARG A 138 -1.80 12.21 12.44
C ARG A 138 -1.34 12.22 10.97
N PRO A 139 -1.02 11.05 10.36
CA PRO A 139 -0.46 10.99 9.00
C PRO A 139 -1.27 11.72 7.93
N HIS A 140 -2.60 11.69 7.99
CA HIS A 140 -3.45 12.39 7.02
C HIS A 140 -3.36 13.91 7.10
N TYR A 141 -3.24 14.48 8.30
CA TYR A 141 -3.01 15.91 8.46
C TYR A 141 -1.59 16.30 8.04
N PHE A 142 -0.59 15.52 8.48
CA PHE A 142 0.79 15.73 8.06
C PHE A 142 0.93 15.70 6.53
N GLY A 143 0.36 14.69 5.87
CA GLY A 143 0.38 14.55 4.42
C GLY A 143 -0.32 15.70 3.70
N ALA A 144 -1.44 16.19 4.21
CA ALA A 144 -2.09 17.38 3.66
C ALA A 144 -1.19 18.63 3.74
N LEU A 145 -0.48 18.81 4.86
CA LEU A 145 0.47 19.92 5.05
C LEU A 145 1.69 19.81 4.14
N MET A 146 2.16 18.59 3.84
CA MET A 146 3.24 18.36 2.88
C MET A 146 2.88 18.77 1.45
N VAL A 147 1.62 18.64 1.06
CA VAL A 147 1.16 18.92 -0.31
C VAL A 147 0.76 20.38 -0.48
N GLN A 148 0.28 21.03 0.58
CA GLN A 148 -0.17 22.40 0.50
C GLN A 148 0.97 23.40 0.18
N TYR A 149 2.23 23.00 0.38
CA TYR A 149 3.42 23.83 0.17
C TYR A 149 4.61 23.02 -0.37
#